data_AF-A0A841KY86-F1
#
_entry.id   AF-A0A841KY86-F1
#
_cell.length_a   1.000
_cell.length_b   1.000
_cell.length_c   1.000
_cell.angle_alpha   90.00
_cell.angle_beta   90.00
_cell.angle_gamma   90.00
#
_symmetry.space_group_name_H-M   'P 1'
#
loop_
_entity.id
_entity.type
_entity.pdbx_description
1 polymer ?
#
loop_
_entity_poly.entity_id
_entity_poly.type
_entity_poly.pdbx_seq_one_letter_code
_entity_poly.pdbx_strand_id
1 'polypeptide(L)'
;MILVGMIIFALIIYLIYSENSNKCTCETENARAKCYNCGHLIKDDFVYCPKCKVALKEKCEGCNKLINIAWRSCPYCNTKRADL
;
A
#
# COMPACT_ATOMS: atom_id res chain seq x y z
N MET A 1 -6.39 46.79 19.59
CA MET A 1 -6.47 46.38 18.16
C MET A 1 -5.28 45.52 17.75
N ILE A 2 -4.03 45.94 17.99
CA ILE A 2 -2.82 45.16 17.65
C ILE A 2 -2.74 43.84 18.45
N LEU A 3 -2.92 43.88 19.78
CA LEU A 3 -2.94 42.69 20.64
C LEU A 3 -4.06 41.70 20.27
N VAL A 4 -5.25 42.24 19.97
CA VAL A 4 -6.41 41.44 19.53
C VAL A 4 -6.12 40.76 18.18
N GLY A 5 -5.46 41.47 17.26
CA GLY A 5 -5.03 40.90 15.98
C GLY A 5 -4.02 39.76 16.12
N MET A 6 -3.04 39.89 17.02
CA MET A 6 -2.06 38.82 17.28
C MET A 6 -2.71 37.58 17.89
N ILE A 7 -3.68 37.76 18.80
CA ILE A 7 -4.43 36.65 19.40
C ILE A 7 -5.28 35.93 18.34
N ILE A 8 -6.00 36.67 17.49
CA ILE A 8 -6.82 36.09 16.42
C ILE A 8 -5.93 35.35 15.41
N PHE A 9 -4.80 35.94 15.01
CA PHE A 9 -3.87 35.30 14.07
C PHE A 9 -3.25 34.02 14.65
N ALA A 10 -2.85 34.03 15.92
CA ALA A 10 -2.34 32.85 16.59
C ALA A 10 -3.39 31.74 16.70
N LEU A 11 -4.65 32.09 16.97
CA LEU A 11 -5.77 31.13 16.99
C LEU A 11 -6.04 30.55 15.59
N ILE A 12 -6.04 31.37 14.55
CA ILE A 12 -6.21 30.92 13.16
C ILE A 12 -5.08 29.96 12.77
N ILE A 13 -3.82 30.30 13.08
CA ILE A 13 -2.66 29.43 12.83
C ILE A 13 -2.79 28.12 13.61
N TYR A 14 -3.16 28.19 14.88
CA TYR A 14 -3.33 27.01 15.74
C TYR A 14 -4.40 26.06 15.18
N LEU A 15 -5.53 26.59 14.72
CA LEU A 15 -6.61 25.82 14.11
C LEU A 15 -6.19 25.18 12.78
N ILE A 16 -5.43 25.90 11.93
CA ILE A 16 -4.85 25.35 10.71
C ILE A 16 -3.87 24.21 11.02
N TYR A 17 -3.04 24.36 12.06
CA TYR A 17 -2.10 23.32 12.48
C TYR A 17 -2.80 22.09 13.06
N SER A 18 -3.94 22.28 13.75
CA SER A 18 -4.74 21.19 14.36
C SER A 18 -5.34 20.21 13.34
N GLU A 19 -5.49 20.60 12.07
CA GLU A 19 -6.07 19.73 11.04
C GLU A 19 -5.04 18.77 10.40
N ASN A 20 -3.75 19.04 10.59
CA ASN A 20 -2.67 18.31 9.93
C ASN A 20 -2.14 17.07 10.69
N SER A 21 -2.73 16.71 11.85
CA SER A 21 -2.26 15.58 12.68
C SER A 21 -3.05 14.26 12.52
N ASN A 22 -4.05 14.19 11.64
CA ASN A 22 -4.86 12.97 11.45
C ASN A 22 -4.69 12.30 10.08
N LYS A 23 -3.82 12.80 9.20
CA LYS A 23 -3.58 12.17 7.91
C LYS A 23 -2.42 11.18 8.02
N CYS A 24 -2.66 10.06 8.69
CA CYS A 24 -1.88 8.85 8.43
C CYS A 24 -2.29 8.32 7.05
N THR A 25 -1.74 8.92 6.01
CA THR A 25 -1.91 8.43 4.65
C THR A 25 -0.91 7.32 4.38
N CYS A 26 -1.40 6.09 4.49
CA CYS A 26 -0.99 5.04 3.57
C CYS A 26 -1.68 5.27 2.22
N GLU A 27 -1.42 6.42 1.59
CA GLU A 27 -1.87 6.71 0.22
C GLU A 27 -1.03 5.83 -0.73
N THR A 28 -1.51 4.60 -0.95
CA THR A 28 -1.13 3.77 -2.09
C THR A 28 -1.75 4.37 -3.34
N GLU A 29 -1.26 5.54 -3.75
CA GLU A 29 -1.69 6.16 -5.01
C GLU A 29 -1.07 5.37 -6.16
N ASN A 30 -1.76 4.33 -6.61
CA ASN A 30 -1.32 3.46 -7.69
C ASN A 30 0.06 2.82 -7.46
N ALA A 31 0.19 1.99 -6.43
CA ALA A 31 1.23 0.97 -6.39
C ALA A 31 0.96 -0.08 -7.47
N ARG A 32 1.14 0.29 -8.75
CA ARG A 32 1.12 -0.65 -9.86
C ARG A 32 2.21 -1.66 -9.57
N ALA A 33 1.79 -2.89 -9.27
CA ALA A 33 2.71 -3.98 -9.00
C ALA A 33 3.67 -4.10 -10.19
N LYS A 34 4.96 -4.28 -9.89
CA LYS A 34 5.99 -4.55 -10.89
C LYS A 34 6.42 -5.99 -10.76
N CYS A 35 6.70 -6.62 -11.89
CA CYS A 35 7.28 -7.95 -11.91
C CYS A 35 8.62 -7.93 -11.17
N TYR A 36 8.77 -8.77 -10.14
CA TYR A 36 10.00 -8.87 -9.36
C TYR A 36 11.21 -9.35 -10.17
N ASN A 37 10.96 -10.10 -11.26
CA ASN A 37 12.02 -10.64 -12.11
C ASN A 37 12.49 -9.64 -13.20
N CYS A 38 11.58 -8.87 -13.81
CA CYS A 38 11.91 -8.05 -14.98
C CYS A 38 11.47 -6.57 -14.90
N GLY A 39 10.84 -6.16 -13.80
CA GLY A 39 10.38 -4.78 -13.57
C GLY A 39 9.17 -4.34 -14.40
N HIS A 40 8.63 -5.20 -15.28
CA HIS A 40 7.46 -4.88 -16.11
C HIS A 40 6.23 -4.59 -15.24
N LEU A 41 5.41 -3.61 -15.64
CA LEU A 41 4.15 -3.29 -14.95
C LEU A 41 3.16 -4.44 -15.09
N ILE A 42 2.64 -4.92 -13.98
CA ILE A 42 1.69 -6.03 -13.92
C ILE A 42 0.39 -5.56 -13.28
N LYS A 43 -0.72 -6.16 -13.70
CA LYS A 43 -2.02 -5.97 -13.06
C LYS A 43 -2.23 -7.03 -12.00
N ASP A 44 -3.05 -6.73 -11.00
CA ASP A 44 -3.34 -7.66 -9.91
C ASP A 44 -3.98 -8.96 -10.38
N ASP A 45 -4.58 -9.03 -11.56
CA ASP A 45 -5.19 -10.26 -12.09
C ASP A 45 -4.19 -11.23 -12.73
N PHE A 46 -2.98 -10.78 -13.06
CA PHE A 46 -2.03 -11.58 -13.83
C PHE A 46 -1.45 -12.74 -12.99
N VAL A 47 -1.55 -13.95 -13.53
CA VAL A 47 -0.94 -15.15 -12.94
C VAL A 47 0.52 -15.30 -13.37
N TYR A 48 0.82 -14.91 -14.61
CA TYR A 48 2.17 -14.92 -15.19
C TYR A 48 2.52 -13.55 -15.77
N CYS A 49 3.80 -13.20 -15.73
CA CYS A 49 4.27 -11.98 -16.37
C CYS A 49 4.21 -12.11 -17.91
N PRO A 50 3.60 -11.15 -18.64
CA PRO A 50 3.52 -11.22 -20.10
C PRO A 50 4.90 -11.07 -20.78
N LYS A 51 5.88 -10.44 -20.11
CA LYS A 51 7.21 -10.21 -20.68
C LYS A 51 8.18 -11.37 -20.45
N CYS A 52 8.26 -11.88 -19.22
CA CYS A 52 9.26 -12.90 -18.84
C CYS A 52 8.66 -14.25 -18.46
N LYS A 53 7.33 -14.40 -18.49
CA LYS A 53 6.60 -15.64 -18.15
C LYS A 53 6.82 -16.18 -16.73
N VAL A 54 7.43 -15.39 -15.84
CA VAL A 54 7.55 -15.75 -14.43
C VAL A 54 6.17 -15.81 -13.77
N ALA A 55 5.96 -16.75 -12.86
CA ALA A 55 4.75 -16.80 -12.05
C ALA A 55 4.71 -15.57 -11.12
N LEU A 56 3.53 -14.95 -11.00
CA LEU A 56 3.27 -13.79 -10.15
C LEU A 56 2.28 -14.14 -9.03
N LYS A 57 1.57 -15.25 -9.17
CA LYS A 57 0.66 -15.79 -8.18
C LYS A 57 0.93 -17.27 -7.99
N GLU A 58 0.68 -17.75 -6.79
CA GLU A 58 0.78 -19.16 -6.42
C GLU A 58 -0.42 -19.55 -5.56
N LYS A 59 -0.64 -20.85 -5.42
CA LYS A 59 -1.68 -21.35 -4.50
C LYS A 59 -1.13 -21.34 -3.08
N CYS A 60 -1.90 -20.78 -2.16
CA CYS A 60 -1.60 -20.88 -0.74
C CYS A 60 -1.77 -22.33 -0.28
N GLU A 61 -0.78 -22.87 0.43
CA GLU A 61 -0.83 -24.24 0.97
C GLU A 61 -1.91 -24.44 2.04
N GLY A 62 -2.30 -23.38 2.76
CA GLY A 62 -3.31 -23.45 3.81
C GLY A 62 -4.76 -23.45 3.31
N CYS A 63 -5.08 -22.66 2.27
CA CYS A 63 -6.46 -22.49 1.78
C CYS A 63 -6.64 -22.75 0.28
N ASN A 64 -5.59 -23.13 -0.44
CA ASN A 64 -5.57 -23.38 -1.89
C ASN A 64 -6.01 -22.21 -2.79
N LYS A 65 -6.18 -21.00 -2.24
CA LYS A 65 -6.48 -19.79 -3.02
C LYS A 65 -5.23 -19.27 -3.73
N LEU A 66 -5.41 -18.67 -4.90
CA LEU A 66 -4.35 -17.93 -5.57
C LEU A 66 -4.05 -16.63 -4.81
N ILE A 67 -2.79 -16.48 -4.40
CA ILE A 67 -2.27 -15.31 -3.70
C ILE A 67 -1.07 -14.73 -4.46
N ASN A 68 -0.78 -13.44 -4.25
CA ASN A 68 0.38 -12.80 -4.85
C ASN A 68 1.66 -13.26 -4.15
N ILE A 69 2.67 -13.64 -4.92
CA ILE A 69 3.97 -14.11 -4.39
C ILE A 69 4.76 -13.03 -3.64
N ALA A 70 4.42 -11.75 -3.82
CA ALA A 70 5.02 -10.63 -3.13
C ALA A 70 4.47 -10.47 -1.70
N TRP A 71 3.39 -11.17 -1.36
CA TRP A 71 2.82 -11.15 -0.02
C TRP A 71 3.55 -12.14 0.89
N ARG A 72 3.88 -11.70 2.11
CA ARG A 72 4.56 -12.52 3.13
C ARG A 72 3.65 -13.57 3.77
N SER A 73 2.34 -13.30 3.80
CA SER A 73 1.34 -14.21 4.35
C SER A 73 0.06 -14.14 3.53
N CYS A 74 -0.71 -15.23 3.56
CA CYS A 74 -2.01 -15.30 2.92
C CYS A 74 -3.02 -14.43 3.66
N PRO A 75 -3.68 -13.45 3.04
CA PRO A 75 -4.67 -12.61 3.71
C PRO A 75 -5.97 -13.35 4.04
N TYR A 76 -6.20 -14.52 3.44
CA TYR A 76 -7.43 -15.29 3.65
C TYR A 76 -7.35 -16.26 4.82
N CYS A 77 -6.17 -16.84 5.08
CA CYS A 77 -6.00 -17.87 6.10
C CYS A 77 -4.79 -17.63 7.02
N ASN A 78 -4.07 -16.52 6.82
CA ASN A 78 -2.87 -16.14 7.58
C ASN A 78 -1.70 -17.16 7.54
N THR A 79 -1.79 -18.19 6.70
CA THR A 79 -0.68 -19.12 6.46
C THR A 79 0.49 -18.35 5.85
N LYS A 80 1.68 -18.52 6.42
CA LYS A 80 2.91 -17.98 5.85
C LYS A 80 3.15 -18.61 4.49
N ARG A 81 3.69 -17.82 3.57
CA ARG A 81 4.20 -18.38 2.32
C ARG A 81 5.30 -19.39 2.66
N ALA A 82 5.38 -20.51 1.95
CA ALA A 82 6.52 -21.42 2.05
C ALA A 82 7.68 -20.83 1.24
N ASP A 83 8.48 -19.99 1.87
CA ASP A 83 9.74 -19.48 1.38
C ASP A 83 10.80 -20.59 1.42
N LEU A 84 10.84 -21.40 0.35
CA LEU A 84 11.93 -22.32 0.02
C LEU A 84 13.09 -21.58 -0.65
#